data_AF-A0A318CEX8-F1
#
_entry.id   AF-A0A318CEX8-F1
#
_cell.length_a   1.000
_cell.length_b   1.000
_cell.length_c   1.000
_cell.angle_alpha   90.00
_cell.angle_beta   90.00
_cell.angle_gamma   90.00
#
_symmetry.space_group_name_H-M   'P 1'
#
loop_
_entity.id
_entity.type
_entity.pdbx_description
1 polymer ?
#
loop_
_entity_poly.entity_id
_entity_poly.type
_entity_poly.pdbx_seq_one_letter_code
_entity_poly.pdbx_strand_id
1 'polypeptide(L)'
;MRDLTESGRLTVAFSGGLDSTLVAVLASRALGRERVKLVNVCFGPYSYSRGLEIVASLADKMRLRLEFTPGYEAQERVWKDGPSCNRCTRLAKLPAIRSGVLGLVATGANQSDTWGKTGIVIKDGFYAPLRKWTKKQIENALSYLGIEVPKIGEAPVREGCKLKHLLKIMANPAYHGYSVAIANEVLLDQLEDFTHTLANVKVIGPLSRNIAIINVCPLPPIEIRERIKSSLLEIDVIDEVRWVEGPSVLKISANPGLYNSREARRWVLNGRLAPEFAFPIEVEWVKSRNNRLETFQVVDCWRLKDDSAHCD
;
A
#
# COMPACT_ATOMS: atom_id res chain seq x y z
N MET A 1 -9.10 -22.18 -16.63
CA MET A 1 -8.78 -20.93 -17.38
C MET A 1 -9.29 -21.02 -18.80
N ARG A 2 -8.84 -21.99 -19.61
CA ARG A 2 -9.36 -22.22 -20.97
C ARG A 2 -10.89 -22.31 -21.01
N ASP A 3 -11.46 -23.14 -20.14
CA ASP A 3 -12.90 -23.39 -20.08
C ASP A 3 -13.72 -22.19 -19.55
N LEU A 4 -13.06 -21.13 -19.07
CA LEU A 4 -13.71 -19.95 -18.47
C LEU A 4 -13.63 -18.71 -19.38
N THR A 5 -12.95 -18.80 -20.52
CA THR A 5 -12.73 -17.67 -21.44
C THR A 5 -13.39 -17.99 -22.78
N GLU A 6 -14.55 -17.39 -23.06
CA GLU A 6 -15.32 -17.62 -24.30
C GLU A 6 -14.51 -17.33 -25.57
N SER A 7 -13.65 -16.30 -25.54
CA SER A 7 -12.77 -15.91 -26.66
C SER A 7 -11.34 -16.44 -26.54
N GLY A 8 -11.06 -17.24 -25.50
CA GLY A 8 -9.69 -17.67 -25.16
C GLY A 8 -8.77 -16.55 -24.65
N ARG A 9 -9.26 -15.30 -24.53
CA ARG A 9 -8.50 -14.13 -24.07
C ARG A 9 -8.72 -13.85 -22.58
N LEU A 10 -7.68 -13.40 -21.90
CA LEU A 10 -7.71 -13.07 -20.48
C LEU A 10 -6.91 -11.80 -20.19
N THR A 11 -7.48 -10.92 -19.37
CA THR A 11 -6.73 -9.81 -18.80
C THR A 11 -6.29 -10.16 -17.38
N VAL A 12 -5.07 -9.81 -16.99
CA VAL A 12 -4.57 -9.98 -15.63
C VAL A 12 -4.46 -8.63 -14.95
N ALA A 13 -5.12 -8.47 -13.80
CA ALA A 13 -4.90 -7.34 -12.90
C ALA A 13 -3.50 -7.45 -12.30
N PHE A 14 -2.56 -6.68 -12.85
CA PHE A 14 -1.13 -6.88 -12.66
C PHE A 14 -0.52 -5.76 -11.83
N SER A 15 -0.06 -6.07 -10.61
CA SER A 15 0.59 -5.10 -9.72
C SER A 15 2.10 -5.29 -9.60
N GLY A 16 2.68 -6.26 -10.32
CA GLY A 16 4.10 -6.61 -10.21
C GLY A 16 4.46 -7.40 -8.95
N GLY A 17 3.51 -7.64 -8.04
CA GLY A 17 3.73 -8.48 -6.85
C GLY A 17 3.58 -9.97 -7.14
N LEU A 18 4.11 -10.80 -6.23
CA LEU A 18 4.18 -12.27 -6.34
C LEU A 18 2.91 -12.90 -6.92
N ASP A 19 1.76 -12.63 -6.31
CA ASP A 19 0.49 -13.26 -6.69
C ASP A 19 0.11 -12.93 -8.15
N SER A 20 0.18 -11.64 -8.52
CA SER A 20 -0.20 -11.20 -9.86
C SER A 20 0.78 -11.67 -10.94
N THR A 21 2.07 -11.77 -10.61
CA THR A 21 3.10 -12.33 -11.47
C THR A 21 2.87 -13.82 -11.72
N LEU A 22 2.58 -14.60 -10.67
CA LEU A 22 2.27 -16.02 -10.85
C LEU A 22 1.01 -16.21 -11.72
N VAL A 23 -0.03 -15.39 -11.52
CA VAL A 23 -1.23 -15.44 -12.37
C VAL A 23 -0.90 -15.15 -13.84
N ALA A 24 -0.09 -14.11 -14.11
CA ALA A 24 0.33 -13.77 -15.47
C ALA A 24 1.07 -14.94 -16.14
N VAL A 25 1.99 -15.58 -15.42
CA VAL A 25 2.77 -16.71 -15.93
C VAL A 25 1.89 -17.92 -16.21
N LEU A 26 1.04 -18.30 -15.25
CA LEU A 26 0.12 -19.43 -15.41
C LEU A 26 -0.87 -19.18 -16.55
N ALA A 27 -1.42 -17.96 -16.66
CA ALA A 27 -2.29 -17.56 -17.76
C ALA A 27 -1.57 -17.66 -19.10
N SER A 28 -0.34 -17.14 -19.20
CA SER A 28 0.43 -17.17 -20.44
C SER A 28 0.78 -18.59 -20.89
N ARG A 29 1.06 -19.51 -19.97
CA ARG A 29 1.30 -20.93 -20.27
C ARG A 29 0.02 -21.65 -20.68
N ALA A 30 -1.09 -21.35 -20.01
CA ALA A 30 -2.37 -21.99 -20.30
C ALA A 30 -2.96 -21.50 -21.63
N LEU A 31 -2.95 -20.19 -21.89
CA LEU A 31 -3.65 -19.58 -23.01
C LEU A 31 -2.71 -19.18 -24.16
N GLY A 32 -1.41 -19.11 -23.96
CA GLY A 32 -0.48 -18.50 -24.92
C GLY A 32 -0.41 -16.99 -24.74
N ARG A 33 0.78 -16.41 -24.97
CA ARG A 33 1.10 -14.99 -24.69
C ARG A 33 0.19 -14.00 -25.42
N GLU A 34 -0.10 -14.26 -26.70
CA GLU A 34 -0.97 -13.39 -27.53
C GLU A 34 -2.40 -13.22 -27.02
N ARG A 35 -2.84 -14.13 -26.13
CA ARG A 35 -4.18 -14.12 -25.56
C ARG A 35 -4.21 -13.58 -24.13
N VAL A 36 -3.07 -13.14 -23.61
CA VAL A 36 -2.96 -12.61 -22.24
C VAL A 36 -2.42 -11.20 -22.28
N LYS A 37 -3.17 -10.25 -21.71
CA LYS A 37 -2.69 -8.89 -21.47
C LYS A 37 -2.66 -8.57 -19.98
N LEU A 38 -1.74 -7.70 -19.60
CA LEU A 38 -1.58 -7.20 -18.24
C LEU A 38 -2.18 -5.80 -18.15
N VAL A 39 -2.93 -5.53 -17.09
CA VAL A 39 -3.44 -4.19 -16.78
C VAL A 39 -2.98 -3.79 -15.39
N ASN A 40 -2.23 -2.70 -15.31
CA ASN A 40 -1.81 -2.08 -14.05
C ASN A 40 -2.57 -0.77 -13.84
N VAL A 41 -3.00 -0.51 -12.60
CA VAL A 41 -3.59 0.79 -12.25
C VAL A 41 -2.47 1.72 -11.80
N CYS A 42 -2.27 2.80 -12.54
CA CYS A 42 -1.37 3.87 -12.14
C CYS A 42 -2.14 4.88 -11.26
N PHE A 43 -1.71 5.01 -10.00
CA PHE A 43 -2.23 6.00 -9.06
C PHE A 43 -1.45 7.32 -9.14
N GLY A 44 -0.88 7.63 -10.30
CA GLY A 44 -0.15 8.88 -10.54
C GLY A 44 0.95 9.07 -9.48
N PRO A 45 0.97 10.20 -8.75
CA PRO A 45 2.01 10.50 -7.77
C PRO A 45 2.03 9.49 -6.60
N TYR A 46 0.98 8.68 -6.42
CA TYR A 46 0.88 7.74 -5.31
C TYR A 46 1.35 6.32 -5.63
N SER A 47 1.69 6.04 -6.90
CA SER A 47 2.47 4.86 -7.27
C SER A 47 3.95 5.13 -7.02
N TYR A 48 4.68 4.14 -6.51
CA TYR A 48 6.14 4.24 -6.43
C TYR A 48 6.76 4.20 -7.82
N SER A 49 7.76 5.05 -8.08
CA SER A 49 8.50 5.05 -9.35
C SER A 49 9.14 3.67 -9.61
N ARG A 50 9.90 3.18 -8.63
CA ARG A 50 10.46 1.81 -8.62
C ARG A 50 9.38 0.72 -8.80
N GLY A 51 8.20 0.92 -8.22
CA GLY A 51 7.08 -0.01 -8.40
C GLY A 51 6.60 -0.11 -9.84
N LEU A 52 6.54 1.02 -10.57
CA LEU A 52 6.17 1.06 -11.99
C LEU A 52 7.27 0.43 -12.87
N GLU A 53 8.54 0.65 -12.54
CA GLU A 53 9.68 0.02 -13.22
C GLU A 53 9.65 -1.50 -13.07
N ILE A 54 9.38 -2.00 -11.86
CA ILE A 54 9.24 -3.44 -11.59
C ILE A 54 8.11 -4.03 -12.44
N VAL A 55 6.97 -3.36 -12.50
CA VAL A 55 5.82 -3.77 -13.31
C VAL A 55 6.20 -3.84 -14.80
N ALA A 56 6.85 -2.81 -15.33
CA ALA A 56 7.27 -2.77 -16.73
C ALA A 56 8.31 -3.85 -17.05
N SER A 57 9.34 -3.99 -16.20
CA SER A 57 10.40 -4.99 -16.35
C SER A 57 9.86 -6.42 -16.31
N LEU A 58 8.95 -6.72 -15.39
CA LEU A 58 8.34 -8.05 -15.31
C LEU A 58 7.47 -8.36 -16.51
N ALA A 59 6.69 -7.39 -17.00
CA ALA A 59 5.88 -7.55 -18.20
C ALA A 59 6.76 -7.87 -19.43
N ASP A 60 7.87 -7.14 -19.59
CA ASP A 60 8.84 -7.35 -20.66
C ASP A 60 9.52 -8.72 -20.58
N LYS A 61 10.01 -9.11 -19.40
CA LYS A 61 10.59 -10.45 -19.14
C LYS A 61 9.60 -11.58 -19.49
N MET A 62 8.32 -11.40 -19.19
CA MET A 62 7.27 -12.36 -19.54
C MET A 62 6.84 -12.30 -21.02
N ARG A 63 7.26 -11.24 -21.75
CA ARG A 63 6.82 -10.88 -23.10
C ARG A 63 5.30 -10.80 -23.21
N LEU A 64 4.70 -10.07 -22.28
CA LEU A 64 3.26 -9.83 -22.22
C LEU A 64 2.97 -8.35 -22.42
N ARG A 65 1.92 -8.05 -23.21
CA ARG A 65 1.46 -6.68 -23.41
C ARG A 65 0.97 -6.10 -22.08
N LEU A 66 1.52 -4.95 -21.70
CA LEU A 66 1.15 -4.19 -20.51
C LEU A 66 0.40 -2.92 -20.90
N GLU A 67 -0.70 -2.66 -20.20
CA GLU A 67 -1.47 -1.41 -20.29
C GLU A 67 -1.58 -0.78 -18.90
N PHE A 68 -1.43 0.54 -18.84
CA PHE A 68 -1.68 1.32 -17.64
C PHE A 68 -3.05 2.00 -17.73
N THR A 69 -3.81 1.94 -16.65
CA THR A 69 -5.08 2.66 -16.50
C THR A 69 -4.98 3.65 -15.34
N PRO A 70 -5.46 4.90 -15.47
CA PRO A 70 -5.40 5.88 -14.40
C PRO A 70 -6.39 5.54 -13.28
N GLY A 71 -6.00 5.76 -12.02
CA GLY A 71 -6.88 5.56 -10.86
C GLY A 71 -6.76 6.60 -9.76
N TYR A 72 -5.90 7.61 -9.91
CA TYR A 72 -5.53 8.54 -8.83
C TYR A 72 -6.68 9.45 -8.39
N GLU A 73 -7.47 10.01 -9.31
CA GLU A 73 -8.58 10.90 -8.93
C GLU A 73 -9.63 10.19 -8.06
N ALA A 74 -9.96 8.94 -8.43
CA ALA A 74 -10.88 8.11 -7.63
C ALA A 74 -10.27 7.79 -6.26
N GLN A 75 -8.97 7.60 -6.21
CA GLN A 75 -8.25 7.41 -4.96
C GLN A 75 -8.33 8.67 -4.09
N GLU A 76 -8.00 9.85 -4.61
CA GLU A 76 -8.11 11.11 -3.87
C GLU A 76 -9.51 11.32 -3.29
N ARG A 77 -10.56 11.05 -4.08
CA ARG A 77 -11.96 11.12 -3.60
C ARG A 77 -12.20 10.23 -2.39
N VAL A 78 -11.67 9.01 -2.36
CA VAL A 78 -11.80 8.10 -1.20
C VAL A 78 -11.06 8.63 0.02
N TRP A 79 -9.89 9.23 -0.18
CA TRP A 79 -9.01 9.67 0.90
C TRP A 79 -9.37 11.03 1.52
N LYS A 80 -10.30 11.78 0.90
CA LYS A 80 -10.88 13.02 1.46
C LYS A 80 -11.56 12.81 2.81
N ASP A 81 -12.03 11.59 3.10
CA ASP A 81 -12.75 11.27 4.33
C ASP A 81 -11.91 10.43 5.31
N GLY A 82 -10.62 10.26 4.99
CA GLY A 82 -9.65 9.60 5.85
C GLY A 82 -9.07 8.32 5.26
N PRO A 83 -8.11 7.70 5.97
CA PRO A 83 -7.36 6.57 5.46
C PRO A 83 -8.23 5.33 5.26
N SER A 84 -8.32 4.82 4.02
CA SER A 84 -9.11 3.62 3.72
C SER A 84 -8.64 2.84 2.48
N CYS A 85 -7.64 1.97 2.66
CA CYS A 85 -7.12 1.12 1.58
C CYS A 85 -8.18 0.16 1.00
N ASN A 86 -9.09 -0.35 1.84
CA ASN A 86 -10.15 -1.26 1.37
C ASN A 86 -11.15 -0.56 0.47
N ARG A 87 -11.55 0.69 0.81
CA ARG A 87 -12.40 1.51 -0.07
C ARG A 87 -11.67 1.85 -1.36
N CYS A 88 -10.37 2.14 -1.33
CA CYS A 88 -9.57 2.37 -2.54
C CYS A 88 -9.57 1.17 -3.47
N THR A 89 -9.44 -0.05 -2.94
CA THR A 89 -9.55 -1.26 -3.77
C THR A 89 -10.91 -1.33 -4.45
N ARG A 90 -12.00 -1.13 -3.70
CA ARG A 90 -13.38 -1.27 -4.22
C ARG A 90 -13.82 -0.13 -5.15
N LEU A 91 -13.41 1.10 -4.87
CA LEU A 91 -13.94 2.31 -5.50
C LEU A 91 -12.97 2.97 -6.50
N ALA A 92 -11.68 2.66 -6.42
CA ALA A 92 -10.68 3.17 -7.35
C ALA A 92 -10.04 2.04 -8.18
N LYS A 93 -9.41 1.06 -7.53
CA LYS A 93 -8.62 0.02 -8.22
C LYS A 93 -9.46 -0.88 -9.11
N LEU A 94 -10.46 -1.57 -8.56
CA LEU A 94 -11.28 -2.52 -9.32
C LEU A 94 -12.07 -1.83 -10.44
N PRO A 95 -12.72 -0.67 -10.22
CA PRO A 95 -13.37 0.06 -11.30
C PRO A 95 -12.42 0.50 -12.41
N ALA A 96 -11.22 1.01 -12.08
CA ALA A 96 -10.23 1.42 -13.09
C ALA A 96 -9.72 0.26 -13.95
N ILE A 97 -9.60 -0.95 -13.37
CA ILE A 97 -9.28 -2.15 -14.14
C ILE A 97 -10.47 -2.55 -15.01
N ARG A 98 -11.70 -2.47 -14.48
CA ARG A 98 -12.90 -2.94 -15.17
C ARG A 98 -13.27 -2.05 -16.36
N SER A 99 -13.10 -0.73 -16.25
CA SER A 99 -13.49 0.23 -17.30
C SER A 99 -12.72 0.06 -18.60
N GLY A 100 -11.48 -0.45 -18.54
CA GLY A 100 -10.62 -0.67 -19.71
C GLY A 100 -10.63 -2.09 -20.28
N VAL A 101 -11.50 -2.98 -19.80
CA VAL A 101 -11.43 -4.41 -20.13
C VAL A 101 -12.78 -5.01 -20.49
N LEU A 102 -12.83 -5.62 -21.67
CA LEU A 102 -13.88 -6.54 -22.09
C LEU A 102 -13.52 -7.98 -21.67
N GLY A 103 -14.48 -8.71 -21.12
CA GLY A 103 -14.30 -10.11 -20.70
C GLY A 103 -13.79 -10.30 -19.27
N LEU A 104 -13.12 -11.43 -19.01
CA LEU A 104 -12.72 -11.85 -17.67
C LEU A 104 -11.38 -11.21 -17.25
N VAL A 105 -11.29 -10.79 -15.98
CA VAL A 105 -10.07 -10.26 -15.37
C VAL A 105 -9.56 -11.22 -14.30
N ALA A 106 -8.41 -11.84 -14.48
CA ALA A 106 -7.78 -12.64 -13.43
C ALA A 106 -7.08 -11.76 -12.39
N THR A 107 -7.19 -12.16 -11.12
CA THR A 107 -6.60 -11.48 -9.97
C THR A 107 -5.73 -12.44 -9.16
N GLY A 108 -4.80 -11.91 -8.37
CA GLY A 108 -3.95 -12.69 -7.46
C GLY A 108 -4.63 -13.17 -6.17
N ALA A 109 -5.95 -13.04 -6.04
CA ALA A 109 -6.66 -13.37 -4.81
C ALA A 109 -6.42 -14.81 -4.37
N ASN A 110 -5.99 -14.99 -3.12
CA ASN A 110 -5.55 -16.26 -2.53
C ASN A 110 -6.06 -16.42 -1.09
N GLN A 111 -5.61 -17.45 -0.34
CA GLN A 111 -6.12 -17.75 1.00
C GLN A 111 -5.85 -16.65 2.06
N SER A 112 -4.96 -15.70 1.78
CA SER A 112 -4.78 -14.53 2.64
C SER A 112 -5.88 -13.48 2.46
N ASP A 113 -6.57 -13.49 1.32
CA ASP A 113 -7.65 -12.57 0.98
C ASP A 113 -9.02 -13.11 1.37
N THR A 114 -10.00 -12.20 1.50
CA THR A 114 -11.40 -12.57 1.75
C THR A 114 -11.92 -13.55 0.68
N TRP A 115 -11.60 -13.33 -0.59
CA TRP A 115 -12.10 -14.16 -1.69
C TRP A 115 -11.58 -15.60 -1.64
N GLY A 116 -10.31 -15.80 -1.26
CA GLY A 116 -9.76 -17.14 -1.08
C GLY A 116 -10.37 -17.85 0.13
N LYS A 117 -10.55 -17.13 1.24
CA LYS A 117 -11.20 -17.67 2.44
C LYS A 117 -12.65 -18.09 2.20
N THR A 118 -13.39 -17.35 1.38
CA THR A 118 -14.79 -17.66 1.03
C THR A 118 -14.93 -18.54 -0.21
N GLY A 119 -13.83 -18.96 -0.84
CA GLY A 119 -13.84 -19.83 -2.00
C GLY A 119 -14.43 -19.22 -3.29
N ILE A 120 -14.57 -17.88 -3.36
CA ILE A 120 -15.16 -17.20 -4.52
C ILE A 120 -14.28 -17.44 -5.75
N VAL A 121 -14.89 -17.96 -6.81
CA VAL A 121 -14.18 -18.26 -8.07
C VAL A 121 -14.24 -17.08 -9.02
N ILE A 122 -15.46 -16.61 -9.31
CA ILE A 122 -15.74 -15.48 -10.20
C ILE A 122 -16.72 -14.55 -9.50
N LYS A 123 -16.47 -13.25 -9.57
CA LYS A 123 -17.39 -12.20 -9.11
C LYS A 123 -17.17 -10.92 -9.92
N ASP A 124 -18.26 -10.34 -10.43
CA ASP A 124 -18.24 -9.06 -11.16
C ASP A 124 -17.25 -9.01 -12.33
N GLY A 125 -17.07 -10.13 -13.03
CA GLY A 125 -16.12 -10.26 -14.14
C GLY A 125 -14.65 -10.46 -13.71
N PHE A 126 -14.39 -10.59 -12.40
CA PHE A 126 -13.07 -10.94 -11.87
C PHE A 126 -12.99 -12.41 -11.50
N TYR A 127 -11.86 -13.05 -11.79
CA TYR A 127 -11.57 -14.44 -11.55
C TYR A 127 -10.38 -14.60 -10.60
N ALA A 128 -10.49 -15.51 -9.63
CA ALA A 128 -9.47 -15.81 -8.63
C ALA A 128 -8.86 -17.22 -8.85
N PRO A 129 -7.87 -17.37 -9.75
CA PRO A 129 -7.21 -18.64 -10.01
C PRO A 129 -6.44 -19.19 -8.80
N LEU A 130 -5.85 -18.32 -7.98
CA LEU A 130 -5.01 -18.69 -6.84
C LEU A 130 -5.80 -18.85 -5.52
N ARG A 131 -7.14 -18.83 -5.55
CA ARG A 131 -7.99 -18.78 -4.34
C ARG A 131 -7.71 -19.88 -3.30
N LYS A 132 -7.23 -21.05 -3.75
CA LYS A 132 -6.91 -22.21 -2.90
C LYS A 132 -5.43 -22.27 -2.48
N TRP A 133 -4.62 -21.30 -2.89
CA TRP A 133 -3.18 -21.31 -2.67
C TRP A 133 -2.82 -20.46 -1.46
N THR A 134 -1.81 -20.90 -0.72
CA THR A 134 -1.13 -20.16 0.34
C THR A 134 0.00 -19.30 -0.24
N LYS A 135 0.49 -18.31 0.52
CA LYS A 135 1.64 -17.50 0.13
C LYS A 135 2.90 -18.34 -0.13
N LYS A 136 3.17 -19.32 0.74
CA LYS A 136 4.29 -20.27 0.59
C LYS A 136 4.19 -21.08 -0.71
N GLN A 137 2.99 -21.52 -1.10
CA GLN A 137 2.79 -22.23 -2.38
C GLN A 137 3.05 -21.32 -3.59
N ILE A 138 2.65 -20.05 -3.50
CA ILE A 138 2.90 -19.06 -4.56
C ILE A 138 4.40 -18.81 -4.71
N GLU A 139 5.11 -18.59 -3.60
CA GLU A 139 6.57 -18.41 -3.57
C GLU A 139 7.31 -19.63 -4.13
N ASN A 140 6.95 -20.83 -3.69
CA ASN A 140 7.54 -22.07 -4.18
C ASN A 140 7.32 -22.26 -5.69
N ALA A 141 6.14 -21.91 -6.20
CA ALA A 141 5.86 -22.00 -7.63
C ALA A 141 6.68 -20.98 -8.44
N LEU A 142 6.80 -19.74 -7.98
CA LEU A 142 7.65 -18.75 -8.64
C LEU A 142 9.11 -19.18 -8.66
N SER A 143 9.61 -19.72 -7.55
CA SER A 143 10.96 -20.29 -7.45
C SER A 143 11.17 -21.45 -8.42
N TYR A 144 10.23 -22.41 -8.46
CA TYR A 144 10.25 -23.52 -9.44
C TYR A 144 10.25 -23.03 -10.90
N LEU A 145 9.60 -21.89 -11.16
CA LEU A 145 9.54 -21.27 -12.49
C LEU A 145 10.79 -20.42 -12.80
N GLY A 146 11.73 -20.27 -11.86
CA GLY A 146 12.90 -19.41 -12.00
C GLY A 146 12.56 -17.92 -12.11
N ILE A 147 11.45 -17.50 -11.48
CA ILE A 147 10.96 -16.11 -11.57
C ILE A 147 11.22 -15.40 -10.26
N GLU A 148 12.11 -14.42 -10.33
CA GLU A 148 12.35 -13.47 -9.26
C GLU A 148 11.43 -12.27 -9.41
N VAL A 149 10.79 -11.87 -8.30
CA VAL A 149 9.92 -10.70 -8.23
C VAL A 149 10.59 -9.67 -7.33
N PRO A 150 11.12 -8.57 -7.91
CA PRO A 150 11.75 -7.52 -7.12
C PRO A 150 10.77 -6.85 -6.16
N LYS A 151 11.32 -6.28 -5.08
CA LYS A 151 10.58 -5.47 -4.10
C LYS A 151 10.84 -3.99 -4.29
N ILE A 152 9.90 -3.17 -3.83
CA ILE A 152 10.05 -1.71 -3.74
C ILE A 152 11.03 -1.36 -2.60
N GLY A 153 10.95 -2.06 -1.47
CA GLY A 153 11.71 -1.80 -0.24
C GLY A 153 10.89 -1.17 0.89
N GLU A 154 9.62 -0.80 0.66
CA GLU A 154 8.88 0.03 1.62
C GLU A 154 8.42 -0.72 2.89
N ALA A 155 8.15 -2.03 2.76
CA ALA A 155 7.52 -2.82 3.81
C ALA A 155 7.83 -4.31 3.66
N PRO A 156 7.86 -5.09 4.76
CA PRO A 156 8.27 -6.48 4.72
C PRO A 156 7.21 -7.40 4.10
N VAL A 157 5.93 -7.10 4.34
CA VAL A 157 4.79 -7.99 4.01
C VAL A 157 3.97 -7.49 2.83
N ARG A 158 3.59 -6.20 2.85
CA ARG A 158 2.68 -5.62 1.85
C ARG A 158 3.24 -4.34 1.28
N GLU A 159 3.66 -4.43 0.03
CA GLU A 159 4.00 -3.28 -0.78
C GLU A 159 2.80 -2.81 -1.61
N GLY A 160 2.77 -1.53 -1.97
CA GLY A 160 1.66 -0.94 -2.69
C GLY A 160 1.76 0.56 -2.86
N CYS A 161 0.66 1.24 -2.55
CA CYS A 161 0.49 2.67 -2.84
C CYS A 161 0.95 3.53 -1.65
N LYS A 162 1.70 4.59 -1.93
CA LYS A 162 2.23 5.57 -0.96
C LYS A 162 1.16 6.14 -0.03
N LEU A 163 -0.07 6.34 -0.52
CA LEU A 163 -1.15 6.87 0.32
C LEU A 163 -1.45 6.02 1.54
N LYS A 164 -1.13 4.71 1.57
CA LYS A 164 -1.30 3.91 2.80
C LYS A 164 -0.56 4.51 4.01
N HIS A 165 0.46 5.32 3.76
CA HIS A 165 1.27 6.02 4.75
C HIS A 165 0.77 7.42 5.11
N LEU A 166 -0.25 7.95 4.41
CA LEU A 166 -1.00 9.10 4.89
C LEU A 166 -1.93 8.60 5.99
N LEU A 167 -1.73 9.03 7.22
CA LEU A 167 -2.55 8.58 8.36
C LEU A 167 -3.52 9.67 8.82
N LYS A 168 -3.93 10.53 7.91
CA LYS A 168 -4.89 11.63 8.12
C LYS A 168 -5.80 11.81 6.90
N ILE A 169 -6.82 12.65 7.02
CA ILE A 169 -7.65 13.06 5.90
C ILE A 169 -6.80 13.80 4.85
N MET A 170 -6.98 13.45 3.57
CA MET A 170 -6.44 14.22 2.45
C MET A 170 -7.37 15.37 2.07
N ALA A 171 -7.41 16.43 2.89
CA ALA A 171 -8.23 17.60 2.58
C ALA A 171 -7.73 18.39 1.34
N ASN A 172 -6.41 18.43 1.13
CA ASN A 172 -5.76 19.08 0.00
C ASN A 172 -4.72 18.12 -0.62
N PRO A 173 -4.95 17.58 -1.83
CA PRO A 173 -3.99 16.71 -2.52
C PRO A 173 -2.61 17.35 -2.75
N ALA A 174 -2.55 18.65 -3.03
CA ALA A 174 -1.30 19.37 -3.27
C ALA A 174 -0.46 19.60 -1.99
N TYR A 175 -1.04 19.36 -0.81
CA TYR A 175 -0.35 19.50 0.47
C TYR A 175 -0.21 18.15 1.19
N HIS A 176 -1.33 17.50 1.54
CA HIS A 176 -1.35 16.20 2.22
C HIS A 176 -0.97 15.03 1.32
N GLY A 177 -1.47 15.04 0.08
CA GLY A 177 -1.17 13.99 -0.89
C GLY A 177 0.28 14.10 -1.38
N TYR A 178 0.70 15.34 -1.68
CA TYR A 178 2.05 15.61 -2.14
C TYR A 178 3.11 15.22 -1.10
N SER A 179 2.93 15.59 0.18
CA SER A 179 3.89 15.26 1.25
C SER A 179 4.17 13.76 1.36
N VAL A 180 3.13 12.92 1.38
CA VAL A 180 3.33 11.46 1.45
C VAL A 180 3.90 10.89 0.15
N ALA A 181 3.53 11.46 -1.00
CA ALA A 181 3.98 11.01 -2.31
C ALA A 181 5.48 11.24 -2.52
N ILE A 182 5.99 12.42 -2.13
CA ILE A 182 7.39 12.80 -2.33
C ILE A 182 8.29 12.28 -1.20
N ALA A 183 7.84 12.33 0.07
CA ALA A 183 8.68 11.93 1.20
C ALA A 183 9.10 10.46 1.13
N ASN A 184 8.24 9.59 0.61
CA ASN A 184 8.55 8.17 0.47
C ASN A 184 9.50 7.88 -0.70
N GLU A 185 9.52 8.69 -1.76
CA GLU A 185 10.55 8.56 -2.83
C GLU A 185 11.90 9.03 -2.29
N VAL A 186 11.95 10.22 -1.67
CA VAL A 186 13.17 10.78 -1.06
C VAL A 186 13.78 9.80 -0.05
N LEU A 187 12.96 9.17 0.80
CA LEU A 187 13.46 8.18 1.75
C LEU A 187 14.12 6.98 1.06
N LEU A 188 13.47 6.41 0.05
CA LEU A 188 13.99 5.20 -0.62
C LEU A 188 15.25 5.50 -1.42
N ASP A 189 15.30 6.64 -2.12
CA ASP A 189 16.48 7.07 -2.87
C ASP A 189 17.68 7.25 -1.94
N GLN A 190 17.47 7.87 -0.77
CA GLN A 190 18.53 8.09 0.22
C GLN A 190 18.99 6.82 0.93
N LEU A 191 18.25 5.72 0.80
CA LEU A 191 18.51 4.40 1.37
C LEU A 191 18.95 3.36 0.33
N GLU A 192 19.24 3.76 -0.92
CA GLU A 192 19.59 2.83 -2.00
C GLU A 192 20.74 1.87 -1.62
N ASP A 193 21.78 2.40 -0.98
CA ASP A 193 22.96 1.65 -0.51
C ASP A 193 22.82 1.05 0.89
N PHE A 194 21.65 1.19 1.52
CA PHE A 194 21.41 0.70 2.88
C PHE A 194 20.43 -0.47 2.87
N THR A 195 20.90 -1.66 3.29
CA THR A 195 20.04 -2.84 3.39
C THR A 195 18.98 -2.67 4.48
N HIS A 196 17.71 -2.71 4.09
CA HIS A 196 16.57 -2.58 4.99
C HIS A 196 15.45 -3.57 4.67
N THR A 197 14.64 -3.85 5.69
CA THR A 197 13.44 -4.70 5.62
C THR A 197 12.15 -3.89 5.59
N LEU A 198 12.21 -2.64 6.04
CA LEU A 198 11.12 -1.68 6.10
C LEU A 198 11.70 -0.28 5.94
N ALA A 199 11.10 0.55 5.10
CA ALA A 199 11.43 1.96 4.95
C ALA A 199 10.22 2.74 4.43
N ASN A 200 9.56 3.49 5.31
CA ASN A 200 8.47 4.38 4.90
C ASN A 200 8.43 5.66 5.73
N VAL A 201 7.86 6.71 5.13
CA VAL A 201 7.50 7.94 5.81
C VAL A 201 6.00 7.99 5.98
N LYS A 202 5.55 8.07 7.23
CA LYS A 202 4.13 8.25 7.56
C LYS A 202 3.85 9.73 7.73
N VAL A 203 2.82 10.24 7.07
CA VAL A 203 2.39 11.63 7.24
C VAL A 203 1.21 11.68 8.19
N ILE A 204 1.41 12.35 9.32
CA ILE A 204 0.43 12.51 10.40
C ILE A 204 0.22 13.99 10.72
N GLY A 205 -0.54 14.29 11.77
CA GLY A 205 -0.71 15.65 12.29
C GLY A 205 -2.12 16.20 12.10
N PRO A 206 -2.42 17.40 12.65
CA PRO A 206 -3.66 18.13 12.34
C PRO A 206 -3.72 18.51 10.86
N LEU A 207 -4.89 18.91 10.33
CA LEU A 207 -5.00 19.25 8.90
C LEU A 207 -4.19 20.48 8.47
N SER A 208 -3.79 21.34 9.41
CA SER A 208 -2.95 22.50 9.16
C SER A 208 -1.44 22.19 9.19
N ARG A 209 -1.05 20.93 9.47
CA ARG A 209 0.36 20.56 9.66
C ARG A 209 0.65 19.14 9.21
N ASN A 210 1.70 18.93 8.43
CA ASN A 210 2.23 17.62 8.06
C ASN A 210 3.46 17.31 8.91
N ILE A 211 3.34 16.28 9.73
CA ILE A 211 4.45 15.71 10.49
C ILE A 211 4.85 14.42 9.79
N ALA A 212 6.05 14.39 9.23
CA ALA A 212 6.66 13.24 8.60
C ALA A 212 7.37 12.36 9.64
N ILE A 213 6.89 11.12 9.79
CA ILE A 213 7.47 10.13 10.69
C ILE A 213 8.26 9.13 9.87
N ILE A 214 9.58 9.17 10.00
CA ILE A 214 10.50 8.26 9.33
C ILE A 214 10.59 6.96 10.11
N ASN A 215 10.37 5.86 9.41
CA ASN A 215 10.23 4.55 9.99
C ASN A 215 11.03 3.55 9.14
N VAL A 216 12.19 3.11 9.65
CA VAL A 216 13.16 2.27 8.93
C VAL A 216 13.64 1.15 9.85
N CYS A 217 13.78 -0.06 9.31
CA CYS A 217 14.31 -1.21 10.04
C CYS A 217 15.29 -2.03 9.18
N PRO A 218 16.54 -2.25 9.62
CA PRO A 218 17.15 -1.72 10.84
C PRO A 218 17.36 -0.19 10.78
N LEU A 219 17.63 0.45 11.92
CA LEU A 219 17.92 1.89 11.94
C LEU A 219 19.24 2.18 11.20
N PRO A 220 19.28 3.18 10.29
CA PRO A 220 20.52 3.60 9.66
C PRO A 220 21.48 4.32 10.63
N PRO A 221 22.78 4.39 10.30
CA PRO A 221 23.75 5.27 10.94
C PRO A 221 23.27 6.73 11.05
N ILE A 222 23.75 7.45 12.07
CA ILE A 222 23.28 8.82 12.37
C ILE A 222 23.51 9.78 11.19
N GLU A 223 24.59 9.61 10.44
CA GLU A 223 24.93 10.43 9.28
C GLU A 223 23.86 10.32 8.18
N ILE A 224 23.40 9.09 7.91
CA ILE A 224 22.31 8.83 6.95
C ILE A 224 20.99 9.41 7.47
N ARG A 225 20.74 9.30 8.78
CA ARG A 225 19.50 9.78 9.39
C ARG A 225 19.36 11.30 9.35
N GLU A 226 20.43 12.03 9.64
CA GLU A 226 20.44 13.50 9.56
C GLU A 226 20.33 14.00 8.12
N ARG A 227 20.96 13.30 7.16
CA ARG A 227 20.82 13.60 5.73
C ARG A 227 19.37 13.45 5.27
N ILE A 228 18.73 12.31 5.56
CA ILE A 228 17.32 12.06 5.23
C ILE A 228 16.43 13.11 5.90
N LYS A 229 16.65 13.40 7.19
CA LYS A 229 15.86 14.41 7.92
C LYS A 229 15.95 15.78 7.26
N SER A 230 17.15 16.20 6.88
CA SER A 230 17.39 17.47 6.21
C SER A 230 16.67 17.54 4.86
N SER A 231 16.83 16.52 4.02
CA SER A 231 16.14 16.44 2.72
C SER A 231 14.61 16.44 2.86
N LEU A 232 14.06 15.85 3.93
CA LEU A 232 12.61 15.89 4.16
C LEU A 232 12.11 17.25 4.65
N LEU A 233 12.93 18.00 5.39
CA LEU A 233 12.61 19.37 5.83
C LEU A 233 12.67 20.39 4.69
N GLU A 234 13.38 20.10 3.60
CA GLU A 234 13.39 20.93 2.38
C GLU A 234 12.10 20.82 1.57
N ILE A 235 11.21 19.88 1.88
CA ILE A 235 9.91 19.75 1.22
C ILE A 235 8.95 20.76 1.85
N ASP A 236 8.58 21.80 1.09
CA ASP A 236 7.72 22.92 1.54
C ASP A 236 6.41 22.52 2.25
N VAL A 237 5.89 21.34 1.95
CA VAL A 237 4.63 20.83 2.51
C VAL A 237 4.81 19.97 3.76
N ILE A 238 6.01 19.88 4.31
CA ILE A 238 6.35 19.15 5.55
C ILE A 238 6.80 20.15 6.61
N ASP A 239 6.07 20.22 7.71
CA ASP A 239 6.33 21.18 8.79
C ASP A 239 7.20 20.60 9.92
N GLU A 240 7.31 19.28 9.99
CA GLU A 240 8.08 18.59 11.01
C GLU A 240 8.51 17.21 10.55
N VAL A 241 9.71 16.79 10.97
CA VAL A 241 10.26 15.47 10.69
C VAL A 241 10.70 14.81 11.99
N ARG A 242 10.23 13.60 12.24
CA ARG A 242 10.56 12.78 13.43
C ARG A 242 11.01 11.39 13.03
N TRP A 243 11.98 10.83 13.76
CA TRP A 243 12.38 9.44 13.63
C TRP A 243 11.69 8.54 14.65
N VAL A 244 11.19 7.40 14.22
CA VAL A 244 10.82 6.29 15.10
C VAL A 244 12.09 5.50 15.42
N GLU A 245 12.65 5.74 16.62
CA GLU A 245 13.87 5.05 17.08
C GLU A 245 13.58 4.03 18.19
N GLY A 246 12.30 3.81 18.51
CA GLY A 246 11.89 2.93 19.60
C GLY A 246 10.37 2.89 19.78
N PRO A 247 9.89 2.20 20.84
CA PRO A 247 8.47 2.13 21.16
C PRO A 247 7.82 3.52 21.26
N SER A 248 6.68 3.70 20.59
CA SER A 248 6.03 5.01 20.42
C SER A 248 4.52 4.96 20.70
N VAL A 249 3.95 6.09 21.12
CA VAL A 249 2.51 6.25 21.32
C VAL A 249 1.94 7.07 20.16
N LEU A 250 0.86 6.60 19.55
CA LEU A 250 0.10 7.34 18.53
C LEU A 250 -1.17 7.92 19.15
N LYS A 251 -1.37 9.23 19.03
CA LYS A 251 -2.67 9.85 19.35
C LYS A 251 -3.58 9.76 18.14
N ILE A 252 -4.66 8.98 18.26
CA ILE A 252 -5.57 8.69 17.15
C ILE A 252 -6.95 9.26 17.42
N SER A 253 -7.36 10.22 16.59
CA SER A 253 -8.74 10.67 16.49
C SER A 253 -9.53 9.69 15.61
N ALA A 254 -10.58 9.08 16.14
CA ALA A 254 -11.39 8.10 15.41
C ALA A 254 -12.85 8.53 15.33
N ASN A 255 -13.51 8.19 14.22
CA ASN A 255 -14.95 8.43 14.11
C ASN A 255 -15.74 7.67 15.21
N PRO A 256 -16.97 8.08 15.54
CA PRO A 256 -17.73 7.46 16.63
C PRO A 256 -17.90 5.94 16.50
N GLY A 257 -18.12 5.44 15.29
CA GLY A 257 -18.30 4.01 15.04
C GLY A 257 -17.05 3.17 15.35
N LEU A 258 -15.88 3.63 14.88
CA LEU A 258 -14.59 2.98 15.15
C LEU A 258 -14.22 3.13 16.62
N TYR A 259 -14.36 4.33 17.20
CA TYR A 259 -14.02 4.60 18.59
C TYR A 259 -14.78 3.69 19.57
N ASN A 260 -16.10 3.54 19.36
CA ASN A 260 -16.96 2.73 20.22
C ASN A 260 -16.79 1.21 20.01
N SER A 261 -16.14 0.77 18.93
CA SER A 261 -15.93 -0.65 18.64
C SER A 261 -14.54 -1.11 19.05
N ARG A 262 -14.46 -1.97 20.07
CA ARG A 262 -13.19 -2.57 20.52
C ARG A 262 -12.52 -3.39 19.42
N GLU A 263 -13.31 -4.14 18.64
CA GLU A 263 -12.81 -4.94 17.53
C GLU A 263 -12.24 -4.06 16.41
N ALA A 264 -12.93 -2.97 16.05
CA ALA A 264 -12.44 -2.04 15.03
C ALA A 264 -11.12 -1.38 15.46
N ARG A 265 -11.04 -0.90 16.72
CA ARG A 265 -9.79 -0.37 17.28
C ARG A 265 -8.66 -1.40 17.26
N ARG A 266 -8.95 -2.64 17.68
CA ARG A 266 -7.98 -3.74 17.66
C ARG A 266 -7.48 -4.04 16.25
N TRP A 267 -8.37 -4.03 15.26
CA TRP A 267 -8.01 -4.25 13.85
C TRP A 267 -7.16 -3.10 13.30
N VAL A 268 -7.49 -1.85 13.60
CA VAL A 268 -6.68 -0.69 13.16
C VAL A 268 -5.27 -0.76 13.75
N LEU A 269 -5.16 -1.00 15.06
CA LEU A 269 -3.86 -1.09 15.72
C LEU A 269 -3.06 -2.31 15.21
N ASN A 270 -3.57 -3.52 15.40
CA ASN A 270 -2.77 -4.73 15.19
C ASN A 270 -2.76 -5.22 13.74
N GLY A 271 -3.84 -4.96 13.00
CA GLY A 271 -4.00 -5.44 11.63
C GLY A 271 -3.49 -4.45 10.58
N ARG A 272 -3.59 -3.14 10.84
CA ARG A 272 -3.24 -2.10 9.87
C ARG A 272 -1.98 -1.31 10.23
N LEU A 273 -1.86 -0.83 11.46
CA LEU A 273 -0.76 0.08 11.83
C LEU A 273 0.49 -0.70 12.23
N ALA A 274 0.41 -1.56 13.24
CA ALA A 274 1.58 -2.25 13.80
C ALA A 274 2.44 -3.01 12.77
N PRO A 275 1.90 -3.71 11.75
CA PRO A 275 2.72 -4.38 10.74
C PRO A 275 3.56 -3.43 9.87
N GLU A 276 3.21 -2.14 9.86
CA GLU A 276 3.87 -1.12 9.05
C GLU A 276 4.81 -0.24 9.90
N PHE A 277 5.05 -0.54 11.19
CA PHE A 277 6.00 0.17 12.05
C PHE A 277 7.23 -0.70 12.37
N ALA A 278 8.41 -0.08 12.42
CA ALA A 278 9.68 -0.72 12.74
C ALA A 278 9.78 -1.12 14.23
N PHE A 279 9.06 -0.40 15.09
CA PHE A 279 9.04 -0.58 16.54
C PHE A 279 7.60 -0.75 17.05
N PRO A 280 7.40 -1.32 18.25
CA PRO A 280 6.09 -1.42 18.87
C PRO A 280 5.39 -0.06 18.99
N ILE A 281 4.08 -0.06 18.82
CA ILE A 281 3.24 1.13 18.96
C ILE A 281 2.11 0.91 19.95
N GLU A 282 1.85 1.94 20.75
CA GLU A 282 0.65 2.08 21.57
C GLU A 282 -0.25 3.18 21.02
N VAL A 283 -1.49 3.24 21.49
CA VAL A 283 -2.48 4.20 20.97
C VAL A 283 -3.26 4.87 22.09
N GLU A 284 -3.22 6.20 22.11
CA GLU A 284 -4.18 7.04 22.81
C GLU A 284 -5.38 7.31 21.88
N TRP A 285 -6.56 6.81 22.24
CA TRP A 285 -7.77 7.00 21.42
C TRP A 285 -8.53 8.24 21.83
N VAL A 286 -8.84 9.10 20.85
CA VAL A 286 -9.71 10.26 21.02
C VAL A 286 -10.92 10.12 20.12
N LYS A 287 -12.12 10.37 20.66
CA LYS A 287 -13.34 10.40 19.86
C LYS A 287 -13.36 11.68 19.01
N SER A 288 -13.39 11.52 17.69
CA SER A 288 -13.46 12.62 16.74
C SER A 288 -14.81 13.34 16.82
N ARG A 289 -14.76 14.67 16.71
CA ARG A 289 -15.93 15.54 16.47
C ARG A 289 -16.07 15.95 15.00
N ASN A 290 -15.12 15.54 14.14
CA ASN A 290 -15.14 15.86 12.72
C ASN A 290 -16.04 14.87 11.97
N ASN A 291 -17.20 15.33 11.53
CA ASN A 291 -18.17 14.51 10.80
C ASN A 291 -17.71 14.07 9.40
N ARG A 292 -16.64 14.68 8.86
CA ARG A 292 -16.03 14.24 7.58
C ARG A 292 -15.11 13.04 7.76
N LEU A 293 -14.68 12.74 8.98
CA LEU A 293 -13.80 11.60 9.23
C LEU A 293 -14.63 10.31 9.25
N GLU A 294 -14.52 9.51 8.20
CA GLU A 294 -15.18 8.21 8.12
C GLU A 294 -14.39 7.08 8.80
N THR A 295 -13.09 7.29 9.08
CA THR A 295 -12.21 6.29 9.70
C THR A 295 -11.47 6.85 10.92
N PHE A 296 -10.18 7.14 10.77
CA PHE A 296 -9.30 7.63 11.82
C PHE A 296 -8.26 8.61 11.28
N GLN A 297 -7.65 9.38 12.16
CA GLN A 297 -6.53 10.24 11.87
C GLN A 297 -5.54 10.17 13.03
N VAL A 298 -4.27 9.94 12.73
CA VAL A 298 -3.18 10.09 13.68
C VAL A 298 -2.87 11.58 13.76
N VAL A 299 -3.13 12.18 14.92
CA VAL A 299 -2.96 13.62 15.16
C VAL A 299 -1.59 13.95 15.73
N ASP A 300 -0.95 12.99 16.41
CA ASP A 300 0.40 13.15 16.94
C ASP A 300 1.08 11.79 17.24
N CYS A 301 2.39 11.80 17.48
CA CYS A 301 3.22 10.64 17.84
C CYS A 301 4.45 11.04 18.66
N TRP A 302 4.69 10.38 19.80
CA TRP A 302 5.86 10.58 20.65
C TRP A 302 6.42 9.25 21.16
N ARG A 303 7.61 9.26 21.76
CA ARG A 303 8.20 8.03 22.32
C ARG A 303 7.60 7.75 23.69
N LEU A 304 7.48 6.46 24.02
CA LEU A 304 7.04 6.03 25.36
C LEU A 304 7.93 6.56 26.50
N LYS A 305 9.20 6.85 26.23
CA LYS A 305 10.10 7.47 27.23
C LYS A 305 9.74 8.94 27.50
N ASP A 306 9.18 9.63 26.52
CA ASP A 306 8.84 11.06 26.60
C ASP A 306 7.50 11.28 27.33
N ASP A 307 6.68 10.23 27.49
CA ASP A 307 5.39 10.28 28.19
C ASP A 307 5.52 10.62 29.69
N SER A 308 6.70 10.35 30.26
CA SER A 308 7.03 10.75 31.64
C SER A 308 7.14 12.28 31.85
N ALA A 309 7.19 13.07 30.77
CA ALA A 309 7.21 14.53 30.81
C ALA A 309 5.87 15.19 30.42
N HIS A 310 4.84 14.40 30.07
CA HIS A 310 3.52 14.87 29.66
C HIS A 310 2.40 14.47 30.63
N CYS A 311 2.77 13.86 31.76
CA CYS A 311 1.90 13.61 32.90
C CYS A 311 2.20 14.63 34.03
N ASP A 312 2.04 15.92 33.74
CA ASP A 312 1.93 17.02 34.72
C ASP A 312 0.81 17.98 34.29
#